data_AF-A0A1E1JVD7-F1
#
_entry.id   AF-A0A1E1JVD7-F1
#
_cell.length_a   1.000
_cell.length_b   1.000
_cell.length_c   1.000
_cell.angle_alpha   90.00
_cell.angle_beta   90.00
_cell.angle_gamma   90.00
#
_symmetry.space_group_name_H-M   'P 1'
#
loop_
_entity.id
_entity.type
_entity.pdbx_description
1 polymer ?
#
loop_
_entity_poly.entity_id
_entity_poly.type
_entity_poly.pdbx_seq_one_letter_code
_entity_poly.pdbx_strand_id
1 'polypeptide(L)'
;MNILSPSHLCILSVLCVTFGNALITLDTICNLTRATDAYRERILEVGDVDLGRGLRDAVRGAARQAVLGQLDDSASDKEGVEEIVAAALRKLCTDLFIELEKPLTTTSPPSPSSEKANCDTTKKEYHDFLASTVRFLYVVQERQMAWHWGRESAVHDGVAWMQGLWASRRRNSQNRSFIEQQMSLYAETGCFGKSKEVLRRDVEVVEYLNDIMDSFA
;
A
#
# COMPACT_ATOMS: atom_id res chain seq x y z
N MET A 1 25.12 30.44 15.52
CA MET A 1 24.53 30.61 14.19
C MET A 1 25.06 29.50 13.30
N ASN A 2 24.24 28.48 13.06
CA ASN A 2 24.51 27.46 12.05
C ASN A 2 23.19 27.20 11.33
N ILE A 3 23.30 27.28 10.01
CA ILE A 3 22.22 27.42 9.03
C ILE A 3 21.62 26.04 8.81
N LEU A 4 20.36 25.87 9.20
CA LEU A 4 19.56 24.70 8.84
C LEU A 4 19.22 24.80 7.34
N SER A 5 19.52 23.72 6.62
CA SER A 5 19.29 23.53 5.19
C SER A 5 17.81 23.74 4.80
N PRO A 6 17.48 24.37 3.65
CA PRO A 6 16.11 24.67 3.24
C PRO A 6 15.25 23.42 2.94
N SER A 7 15.88 22.25 2.75
CA SER A 7 15.22 21.06 2.21
C SER A 7 14.30 20.32 3.20
N HIS A 8 14.40 20.61 4.50
CA HIS A 8 13.56 19.96 5.53
C HIS A 8 12.34 20.80 5.96
N LEU A 9 12.22 22.03 5.45
CA LEU A 9 11.11 22.93 5.78
C LEU A 9 9.89 22.76 4.85
N CYS A 10 10.01 22.03 3.74
CA CYS A 10 8.91 21.85 2.79
C CYS A 10 7.90 20.75 3.16
N ILE A 11 8.19 19.88 4.12
CA ILE A 11 7.28 18.77 4.48
C ILE A 11 6.31 19.17 5.61
N LEU A 12 6.61 20.23 6.37
CA LEU A 12 5.83 20.61 7.57
C LEU A 12 4.83 21.76 7.37
N SER A 13 4.75 22.38 6.17
CA SER A 13 3.93 23.59 5.95
C SER A 13 2.56 23.35 5.29
N VAL A 14 2.11 22.11 5.08
CA VAL A 14 0.81 21.81 4.44
C VAL A 14 -0.19 21.20 5.44
N LEU A 15 -0.48 21.90 6.55
CA LEU A 15 -1.45 21.44 7.56
C LEU A 15 -2.59 22.42 7.84
N CYS A 16 -3.02 23.15 6.81
CA CYS A 16 -4.34 23.78 6.77
C CYS A 16 -5.04 23.36 5.48
N VAL A 17 -5.52 22.12 5.44
CA VAL A 17 -6.41 21.66 4.37
C VAL A 17 -7.70 21.22 5.04
N THR A 18 -8.76 21.98 4.77
CA THR A 18 -10.14 21.51 4.97
C THR A 18 -10.27 20.22 4.17
N PHE A 19 -10.25 19.09 4.86
CA PHE A 19 -10.47 17.78 4.27
C PHE A 19 -11.86 17.79 3.63
N GLY A 20 -11.92 17.85 2.30
CA GLY A 20 -13.17 17.61 1.58
C GLY A 20 -13.60 16.15 1.79
N ASN A 21 -14.89 15.88 1.61
CA ASN A 21 -15.47 14.54 1.75
C ASN A 21 -14.58 13.49 1.07
N ALA A 22 -14.32 12.40 1.77
CA ALA A 22 -13.59 11.27 1.20
C ALA A 22 -14.44 10.63 0.10
N LEU A 23 -13.80 10.29 -1.02
CA LEU A 23 -14.45 9.54 -2.09
C LEU A 23 -14.23 8.03 -1.95
N ILE A 24 -13.15 7.64 -1.28
CA ILE A 24 -12.96 6.25 -0.86
C ILE A 24 -13.90 5.97 0.31
N THR A 25 -14.58 4.82 0.27
CA THR A 25 -15.49 4.38 1.33
C THR A 25 -14.89 3.20 2.09
N LEU A 26 -15.55 2.78 3.18
CA LEU A 26 -15.16 1.53 3.87
C LEU A 26 -15.24 0.32 2.93
N ASP A 27 -16.24 0.28 2.03
CA ASP A 27 -16.35 -0.77 1.01
C ASP A 27 -15.17 -0.72 0.03
N THR A 28 -14.72 0.47 -0.38
CA THR A 28 -13.50 0.62 -1.19
C THR A 28 -12.31 -0.01 -0.47
N ILE A 29 -12.11 0.28 0.82
CA ILE A 29 -11.00 -0.29 1.61
C ILE A 29 -11.08 -1.82 1.63
N CYS A 30 -12.24 -2.39 1.92
CA CYS A 30 -12.45 -3.84 1.93
C CYS A 30 -12.19 -4.49 0.56
N ASN A 31 -12.61 -3.85 -0.52
CA ASN A 31 -12.39 -4.35 -1.88
C ASN A 31 -10.90 -4.28 -2.27
N LEU A 32 -10.22 -3.18 -1.93
CA LEU A 32 -8.78 -3.03 -2.15
C LEU A 32 -7.98 -4.06 -1.35
N THR A 33 -8.37 -4.37 -0.11
CA THR A 33 -7.75 -5.45 0.68
C THR A 33 -7.81 -6.78 -0.06
N ARG A 34 -9.00 -7.18 -0.53
CA ARG A 34 -9.18 -8.45 -1.25
C ARG A 34 -8.40 -8.48 -2.57
N ALA A 35 -8.41 -7.38 -3.31
CA ALA A 35 -7.65 -7.26 -4.56
C ALA A 35 -6.14 -7.38 -4.30
N THR A 36 -5.63 -6.68 -3.28
CA THR A 36 -4.23 -6.71 -2.87
C THR A 36 -3.78 -8.12 -2.50
N ASP A 37 -4.59 -8.85 -1.70
CA ASP A 37 -4.31 -10.26 -1.37
C ASP A 37 -4.30 -11.14 -2.63
N ALA A 38 -5.26 -10.96 -3.54
CA ALA A 38 -5.32 -11.73 -4.78
C ALA A 38 -4.13 -11.45 -5.71
N TYR A 39 -3.61 -10.23 -5.75
CA TYR A 39 -2.40 -9.89 -6.51
C TYR A 39 -1.14 -10.43 -5.85
N ARG A 40 -1.08 -10.45 -4.52
CA ARG A 40 0.01 -11.07 -3.78
C ARG A 40 0.11 -12.57 -4.07
N GLU A 41 -1.01 -13.30 -4.04
CA GLU A 41 -1.03 -14.75 -4.30
C GLU A 41 -0.49 -15.07 -5.70
N ARG A 42 -0.83 -14.26 -6.73
CA ARG A 42 -0.28 -14.44 -8.08
C ARG A 42 1.24 -14.29 -8.15
N ILE A 43 1.84 -13.44 -7.33
CA ILE A 43 3.30 -13.31 -7.28
C ILE A 43 3.92 -14.51 -6.54
N LEU A 44 3.22 -15.05 -5.53
CA LEU A 44 3.69 -16.22 -4.79
C LEU A 44 3.69 -17.50 -5.61
N GLU A 45 2.81 -17.60 -6.60
CA GLU A 45 2.76 -18.72 -7.56
C GLU A 45 3.99 -18.78 -8.48
N VAL A 46 4.83 -17.73 -8.54
CA VAL A 46 5.97 -17.66 -9.44
C VAL A 46 7.29 -17.33 -8.75
N GLY A 47 8.34 -18.00 -9.24
CA GLY A 47 9.71 -17.89 -8.74
C GLY A 47 9.85 -18.49 -7.34
N ASP A 48 10.54 -19.63 -7.23
CA ASP A 48 10.91 -20.15 -5.91
C ASP A 48 11.97 -19.22 -5.30
N VAL A 49 11.61 -18.53 -4.22
CA VAL A 49 12.51 -17.63 -3.52
C VAL A 49 13.11 -18.42 -2.36
N ASP A 50 14.29 -19.02 -2.57
CA ASP A 50 15.02 -19.70 -1.49
C ASP A 50 15.72 -18.67 -0.58
N LEU A 51 14.93 -17.83 0.08
CA LEU A 51 15.42 -16.95 1.14
C LEU A 51 15.68 -17.85 2.35
N GLY A 52 16.95 -17.98 2.71
CA GLY A 52 17.45 -18.87 3.75
C GLY A 52 16.50 -18.98 4.95
N ARG A 53 16.31 -20.22 5.42
CA ARG A 53 15.39 -20.70 6.48
C ARG A 53 15.13 -19.73 7.67
N GLY A 54 16.07 -18.86 8.03
CA GLY A 54 15.96 -17.89 9.13
C GLY A 54 14.89 -16.80 8.96
N LEU A 55 14.62 -16.31 7.73
CA LEU A 55 13.58 -15.29 7.51
C LEU A 55 12.18 -15.91 7.50
N ARG A 56 12.06 -17.11 6.92
CA ARG A 56 10.86 -17.95 6.98
C ARG A 56 10.49 -18.31 8.43
N ASP A 57 11.46 -18.55 9.32
CA ASP A 57 11.18 -18.87 10.73
C ASP A 57 10.76 -17.64 11.56
N ALA A 58 11.22 -16.43 11.22
CA ALA A 58 10.70 -15.19 11.82
C ALA A 58 9.22 -14.96 11.47
N VAL A 59 8.80 -15.30 10.24
CA VAL A 59 7.40 -15.25 9.79
C VAL A 59 6.58 -16.42 10.33
N ARG A 60 7.15 -17.63 10.40
CA ARG A 60 6.52 -18.83 11.00
C ARG A 60 6.30 -18.69 12.51
N GLY A 61 7.02 -17.77 13.17
CA GLY A 61 6.74 -17.35 14.55
C GLY A 61 5.41 -16.60 14.70
N ALA A 62 4.93 -15.93 13.64
CA ALA A 62 3.63 -15.27 13.61
C ALA A 62 2.51 -16.17 13.04
N ALA A 63 2.85 -17.28 12.37
CA ALA A 63 1.91 -18.23 11.78
C ALA A 63 2.41 -19.68 11.96
N ARG A 64 1.98 -20.35 13.04
CA ARG A 64 1.94 -21.82 13.11
C ARG A 64 0.55 -22.24 12.60
N GLN A 65 0.33 -23.27 11.78
CA GLN A 65 0.89 -24.64 11.79
C GLN A 65 0.42 -25.45 10.54
N ALA A 66 1.34 -26.14 9.84
CA ALA A 66 1.18 -27.41 9.05
C ALA A 66 2.42 -27.55 8.10
N VAL A 67 3.42 -28.41 8.38
CA VAL A 67 3.59 -29.84 8.01
C VAL A 67 3.92 -30.13 6.53
N LEU A 68 5.23 -30.34 6.31
CA LEU A 68 5.99 -31.24 5.40
C LEU A 68 5.55 -31.63 3.98
N GLY A 69 6.55 -31.57 3.07
CA GLY A 69 6.68 -32.36 1.84
C GLY A 69 7.36 -31.51 0.74
N GLN A 70 8.67 -31.55 0.55
CA GLN A 70 9.51 -32.48 -0.23
C GLN A 70 9.94 -31.84 -1.56
N LEU A 71 11.23 -32.04 -1.85
CA LEU A 71 12.06 -31.43 -2.89
C LEU A 71 11.56 -31.71 -4.31
N ASP A 72 11.66 -30.73 -5.20
CA ASP A 72 12.11 -30.98 -6.57
C ASP A 72 12.84 -29.74 -7.13
N ASP A 73 14.09 -29.97 -7.52
CA ASP A 73 14.88 -29.08 -8.37
C ASP A 73 14.16 -28.93 -9.70
N SER A 74 13.61 -27.75 -9.99
CA SER A 74 13.19 -27.40 -11.34
C SER A 74 13.65 -25.98 -11.64
N ALA A 75 14.80 -25.93 -12.31
CA ALA A 75 15.32 -24.78 -13.01
C ALA A 75 14.43 -24.43 -14.22
N SER A 76 13.20 -23.98 -13.95
CA SER A 76 12.27 -23.43 -14.94
C SER A 76 11.68 -22.15 -14.37
N ASP A 77 11.54 -21.13 -15.22
CA ASP A 77 10.76 -19.91 -15.00
C ASP A 77 11.50 -18.73 -14.34
N LYS A 78 12.76 -18.48 -14.74
CA LYS A 78 13.38 -17.15 -14.54
C LYS A 78 12.82 -16.09 -15.49
N GLU A 79 12.28 -16.50 -16.63
CA GLU A 79 11.74 -15.65 -17.69
C GLU A 79 10.24 -15.42 -17.39
N GLY A 80 9.87 -14.19 -17.02
CA GLY A 80 8.48 -13.79 -16.73
C GLY A 80 8.15 -13.41 -15.29
N VAL A 81 9.05 -13.67 -14.32
CA VAL A 81 8.83 -13.24 -12.91
C VAL A 81 8.67 -11.72 -12.81
N GLU A 82 9.54 -10.96 -13.49
CA GLU A 82 9.44 -9.50 -13.54
C GLU A 82 8.09 -9.04 -14.09
N GLU A 83 7.63 -9.66 -15.18
CA GLU A 83 6.36 -9.31 -15.83
C GLU A 83 5.16 -9.55 -14.90
N ILE A 84 5.17 -10.65 -14.15
CA ILE A 84 4.08 -10.99 -13.22
C ILE A 84 4.08 -10.04 -12.03
N VAL A 85 5.25 -9.75 -11.45
CA VAL A 85 5.39 -8.78 -10.35
C VAL A 85 4.96 -7.38 -10.82
N ALA A 86 5.44 -6.94 -11.97
CA ALA A 86 5.08 -5.66 -12.56
C ALA A 86 3.59 -5.58 -12.89
N ALA A 87 2.99 -6.65 -13.44
CA ALA A 87 1.56 -6.70 -13.73
C ALA A 87 0.71 -6.63 -12.45
N ALA A 88 1.11 -7.30 -11.39
CA ALA A 88 0.45 -7.25 -10.10
C ALA A 88 0.49 -5.84 -9.49
N LEU A 89 1.68 -5.20 -9.47
CA LEU A 89 1.85 -3.80 -9.08
C LEU A 89 0.96 -2.87 -9.92
N ARG A 90 0.96 -3.07 -11.24
CA ARG A 90 0.18 -2.24 -12.17
C ARG A 90 -1.31 -2.33 -11.92
N LYS A 91 -1.83 -3.53 -11.63
CA LYS A 91 -3.24 -3.73 -11.30
C LYS A 91 -3.61 -3.03 -9.99
N LEU A 92 -2.82 -3.21 -8.94
CA LEU A 92 -3.06 -2.52 -7.66
C LEU A 92 -3.02 -0.99 -7.82
N CYS A 93 -2.02 -0.47 -8.55
CA CYS A 93 -1.93 0.97 -8.86
C CYS A 93 -3.15 1.45 -9.66
N THR A 94 -3.63 0.64 -10.61
CA THR A 94 -4.80 0.98 -11.41
C THR A 94 -6.06 1.04 -10.54
N ASP A 95 -6.26 0.08 -9.64
CA ASP A 95 -7.40 0.09 -8.72
C ASP A 95 -7.35 1.32 -7.79
N LEU A 96 -6.19 1.63 -7.22
CA LEU A 96 -5.99 2.84 -6.43
C LEU A 96 -6.25 4.11 -7.24
N PHE A 97 -5.74 4.17 -8.47
CA PHE A 97 -5.92 5.31 -9.36
C PHE A 97 -7.38 5.53 -9.73
N ILE A 98 -8.12 4.47 -10.06
CA ILE A 98 -9.56 4.54 -10.36
C ILE A 98 -10.33 5.16 -9.19
N GLU A 99 -10.02 4.74 -7.96
CA GLU A 99 -10.65 5.29 -6.76
C GLU A 99 -10.31 6.77 -6.55
N LEU A 100 -9.08 7.18 -6.84
CA LEU A 100 -8.62 8.57 -6.75
C LEU A 100 -9.15 9.48 -7.87
N GLU A 101 -9.49 8.92 -9.03
CA GLU A 101 -10.04 9.65 -10.18
C GLU A 101 -11.56 9.87 -10.11
N LYS A 102 -12.24 9.27 -9.13
CA LYS A 102 -13.69 9.50 -8.95
C LYS A 102 -13.94 11.00 -8.81
N PRO A 103 -14.92 11.56 -9.56
CA PRO A 103 -15.18 12.98 -9.52
C PRO A 103 -15.74 13.36 -8.16
N LEU A 104 -15.36 14.55 -7.69
CA LEU A 104 -16.02 15.20 -6.57
C LEU A 104 -17.45 15.56 -6.98
N THR A 105 -18.41 14.68 -6.69
CA THR A 105 -19.81 15.05 -6.78
C THR A 105 -20.07 16.15 -5.77
N THR A 106 -20.41 17.35 -6.27
CA THR A 106 -20.91 18.50 -5.51
C THR A 106 -22.34 18.27 -4.99
N THR A 107 -22.66 17.03 -4.63
CA THR A 107 -23.96 16.70 -4.05
C THR A 107 -23.88 17.01 -2.57
N SER A 108 -24.73 17.95 -2.15
CA SER A 108 -24.95 18.30 -0.74
C SER A 108 -24.97 17.06 0.15
N PRO A 109 -24.39 17.13 1.36
CA PRO A 109 -24.23 15.97 2.22
C PRO A 109 -25.60 15.29 2.42
N PRO A 110 -25.72 13.98 2.18
CA PRO A 110 -26.89 13.26 2.66
C PRO A 110 -27.00 13.52 4.17
N SER A 111 -28.20 13.86 4.62
CA SER A 111 -28.50 14.02 6.04
C SER A 111 -27.93 12.84 6.82
N PRO A 112 -27.37 13.04 8.03
CA PRO A 112 -26.74 11.97 8.77
C PRO A 112 -27.78 10.88 9.04
N SER A 113 -27.76 9.82 8.24
CA SER A 113 -28.30 8.54 8.65
C SER A 113 -27.51 8.17 9.90
N SER A 114 -28.19 8.22 11.03
CA SER A 114 -27.64 8.11 12.38
C SER A 114 -27.14 6.70 12.71
N GLU A 115 -26.57 5.98 11.75
CA GLU A 115 -25.86 4.74 12.00
C GLU A 115 -24.47 5.10 12.47
N LYS A 116 -24.29 5.03 13.78
CA LYS A 116 -22.99 5.19 14.43
C LYS A 116 -22.06 4.12 13.84
N ALA A 117 -20.96 4.55 13.22
CA ALA A 117 -19.98 3.62 12.65
C ALA A 117 -19.55 2.59 13.70
N ASN A 118 -19.53 1.31 13.32
CA ASN A 118 -19.01 0.26 14.17
C ASN A 118 -17.48 0.37 14.22
N CYS A 119 -16.97 1.04 15.24
CA CYS A 119 -15.55 1.36 15.32
C CYS A 119 -14.62 0.15 15.44
N ASP A 120 -15.10 -0.98 15.97
CA ASP A 120 -14.30 -2.20 16.02
C ASP A 120 -14.11 -2.74 14.59
N THR A 121 -15.19 -2.79 13.81
CA THR A 121 -15.15 -3.19 12.40
C THR A 121 -14.32 -2.21 11.57
N THR A 122 -14.58 -0.91 11.67
CA THR A 122 -13.86 0.12 10.90
C THR A 122 -12.35 0.08 11.14
N LYS A 123 -11.92 -0.05 12.41
CA LYS A 123 -10.49 -0.17 12.73
C LYS A 123 -9.91 -1.47 12.22
N LYS A 124 -10.64 -2.57 12.36
CA LYS A 124 -10.21 -3.87 11.86
C LYS A 124 -9.99 -3.83 10.35
N GLU A 125 -10.96 -3.31 9.59
CA GLU A 125 -10.87 -3.20 8.12
C GLU A 125 -9.70 -2.31 7.69
N TYR A 126 -9.48 -1.19 8.37
CA TYR A 126 -8.31 -0.33 8.16
C TYR A 126 -6.99 -1.09 8.37
N HIS A 127 -6.85 -1.80 9.50
CA HIS A 127 -5.64 -2.54 9.81
C HIS A 127 -5.43 -3.75 8.89
N ASP A 128 -6.51 -4.43 8.50
CA ASP A 128 -6.47 -5.55 7.55
C ASP A 128 -5.98 -5.07 6.19
N PHE A 129 -6.46 -3.90 5.72
CA PHE A 129 -5.99 -3.28 4.48
C PHE A 129 -4.50 -2.95 4.50
N LEU A 130 -4.02 -2.31 5.57
CA LEU A 130 -2.59 -2.00 5.71
C LEU A 130 -1.74 -3.26 5.80
N ALA A 131 -2.19 -4.26 6.56
CA ALA A 131 -1.48 -5.53 6.69
C ALA A 131 -1.40 -6.28 5.34
N SER A 132 -2.49 -6.29 4.56
CA SER A 132 -2.49 -6.86 3.22
C SER A 132 -1.52 -6.12 2.29
N THR A 133 -1.54 -4.78 2.32
CA THR A 133 -0.61 -3.93 1.56
C THR A 133 0.85 -4.22 1.89
N VAL A 134 1.20 -4.26 3.18
CA VAL A 134 2.57 -4.54 3.62
C VAL A 134 3.02 -5.96 3.22
N ARG A 135 2.14 -6.97 3.32
CA ARG A 135 2.45 -8.34 2.87
C ARG A 135 2.67 -8.40 1.36
N PHE A 136 1.88 -7.65 0.57
CA PHE A 136 2.08 -7.54 -0.87
C PHE A 136 3.45 -6.92 -1.19
N LEU A 137 3.79 -5.79 -0.56
CA LEU A 137 5.07 -5.11 -0.75
C LEU A 137 6.26 -5.97 -0.30
N TYR A 138 6.10 -6.75 0.76
CA TYR A 138 7.12 -7.70 1.20
C TYR A 138 7.41 -8.76 0.14
N VAL A 139 6.37 -9.33 -0.47
CA VAL A 139 6.55 -10.28 -1.58
C VAL A 139 7.28 -9.62 -2.75
N VAL A 140 6.94 -8.36 -3.10
CA VAL A 140 7.67 -7.58 -4.12
C VAL A 140 9.14 -7.40 -3.74
N GLN A 141 9.42 -7.00 -2.49
CA GLN A 141 10.78 -6.82 -1.97
C GLN A 141 11.58 -8.12 -2.05
N GLU A 142 11.01 -9.25 -1.64
CA GLU A 142 11.69 -10.56 -1.72
C GLU A 142 12.10 -10.90 -3.15
N ARG A 143 11.26 -10.60 -4.14
CA ARG A 143 11.60 -10.79 -5.55
C ARG A 143 12.66 -9.79 -6.00
N GLN A 144 12.56 -8.53 -5.59
CA GLN A 144 13.61 -7.56 -5.91
C GLN A 144 14.98 -8.00 -5.35
N MET A 145 15.03 -8.51 -4.12
CA MET A 145 16.27 -8.97 -3.49
C MET A 145 16.83 -10.26 -4.12
N ALA A 146 15.99 -11.10 -4.73
CA ALA A 146 16.44 -12.32 -5.38
C ALA A 146 16.87 -12.08 -6.83
N TRP A 147 16.17 -11.21 -7.57
CA TRP A 147 16.45 -10.97 -9.00
C TRP A 147 17.30 -9.73 -9.27
N HIS A 148 17.45 -8.82 -8.31
CA HIS A 148 18.28 -7.61 -8.40
C HIS A 148 17.95 -6.76 -9.63
N TRP A 149 16.67 -6.45 -9.85
CA TRP A 149 16.27 -5.63 -10.98
C TRP A 149 16.80 -4.21 -10.86
N GLY A 150 17.12 -3.60 -12.02
CA GLY A 150 17.60 -2.22 -12.11
C GLY A 150 16.47 -1.18 -12.11
N ARG A 151 16.85 0.10 -12.11
CA ARG A 151 15.91 1.24 -12.13
C ARG A 151 15.05 1.33 -13.39
N GLU A 152 15.50 0.70 -14.47
CA GLU A 152 14.77 0.57 -15.74
C GLU A 152 13.70 -0.53 -15.73
N SER A 153 13.61 -1.32 -14.65
CA SER A 153 12.66 -2.42 -14.55
C SER A 153 11.22 -1.95 -14.43
N ALA A 154 10.30 -2.76 -14.96
CA ALA A 154 8.87 -2.49 -14.86
C ALA A 154 8.37 -2.59 -13.40
N VAL A 155 9.10 -3.32 -12.55
CA VAL A 155 8.83 -3.42 -11.12
C VAL A 155 9.16 -2.11 -10.42
N HIS A 156 10.33 -1.50 -10.69
CA HIS A 156 10.69 -0.19 -10.15
C HIS A 156 9.64 0.87 -10.52
N ASP A 157 9.21 0.91 -11.78
CA ASP A 157 8.15 1.80 -12.25
C ASP A 157 6.82 1.58 -11.50
N GLY A 158 6.46 0.32 -11.25
CA GLY A 158 5.27 -0.04 -10.49
C GLY A 158 5.31 0.45 -9.03
N VAL A 159 6.45 0.25 -8.34
CA VAL A 159 6.64 0.72 -6.95
C VAL A 159 6.62 2.26 -6.91
N ALA A 160 7.29 2.92 -7.84
CA ALA A 160 7.31 4.38 -7.93
C ALA A 160 5.91 4.96 -8.23
N TRP A 161 5.12 4.28 -9.05
CA TRP A 161 3.74 4.68 -9.30
C TRP A 161 2.87 4.52 -8.04
N MET A 162 2.98 3.39 -7.34
CA MET A 162 2.26 3.15 -6.09
C MET A 162 2.59 4.21 -5.05
N GLN A 163 3.88 4.49 -4.83
CA GLN A 163 4.34 5.57 -3.95
C GLN A 163 3.74 6.92 -4.32
N GLY A 164 3.74 7.22 -5.62
CA GLY A 164 3.18 8.45 -6.15
C GLY A 164 1.68 8.59 -5.89
N LEU A 165 0.89 7.53 -6.11
CA LEU A 165 -0.55 7.53 -5.81
C LEU A 165 -0.82 7.64 -4.31
N TRP A 166 0.03 6.99 -3.50
CA TRP A 166 -0.13 6.98 -2.05
C TRP A 166 0.08 8.37 -1.45
N ALA A 167 1.21 9.00 -1.78
CA ALA A 167 1.70 10.20 -1.10
C ALA A 167 1.54 11.52 -1.88
N SER A 168 1.32 11.48 -3.20
CA SER A 168 1.35 12.68 -4.03
C SER A 168 -0.01 13.01 -4.66
N ARG A 169 -0.37 14.29 -4.59
CA ARG A 169 -1.53 14.83 -5.31
C ARG A 169 -1.33 14.91 -6.83
N ARG A 170 -0.09 14.88 -7.32
CA ARG A 170 0.23 15.14 -8.74
C ARG A 170 -0.01 13.95 -9.66
N ARG A 171 -0.45 12.82 -9.12
CA ARG A 171 -0.56 11.55 -9.87
C ARG A 171 -2.00 11.21 -10.29
N ASN A 172 -2.94 12.12 -10.12
CA ASN A 172 -4.32 12.03 -10.61
C ASN A 172 -4.87 13.43 -10.95
N SER A 173 -5.92 13.46 -11.78
CA SER A 173 -6.60 14.67 -12.23
C SER A 173 -7.33 15.40 -11.09
N GLN A 174 -7.69 14.67 -10.04
CA GLN A 174 -8.42 15.19 -8.88
C GLN A 174 -7.50 15.86 -7.84
N ASN A 175 -6.18 15.88 -8.07
CA ASN A 175 -5.18 16.52 -7.22
C ASN A 175 -5.24 16.05 -5.75
N ARG A 176 -5.30 14.74 -5.52
CA ARG A 176 -5.45 14.10 -4.19
C ARG A 176 -4.45 12.99 -3.97
N SER A 177 -4.03 12.72 -2.73
CA SER A 177 -3.29 11.50 -2.41
C SER A 177 -4.18 10.47 -1.69
N PHE A 178 -3.78 9.19 -1.73
CA PHE A 178 -4.52 8.15 -1.02
C PHE A 178 -4.53 8.38 0.50
N ILE A 179 -3.41 8.87 1.07
CA ILE A 179 -3.35 9.28 2.48
C ILE A 179 -4.41 10.32 2.81
N GLU A 180 -4.59 11.33 1.96
CA GLU A 180 -5.58 12.38 2.20
C GLU A 180 -7.00 11.84 2.18
N GLN A 181 -7.29 10.92 1.26
CA GLN A 181 -8.59 10.28 1.20
C GLN A 181 -8.86 9.40 2.44
N GLN A 182 -7.87 8.64 2.92
CA GLN A 182 -8.01 7.86 4.16
C GLN A 182 -8.18 8.77 5.39
N MET A 183 -7.41 9.85 5.47
CA MET A 183 -7.55 10.83 6.54
C MET A 183 -8.94 11.47 6.58
N SER A 184 -9.48 11.88 5.43
CA SER A 184 -10.87 12.35 5.32
C SER A 184 -11.87 11.28 5.79
N LEU A 185 -11.76 10.06 5.25
CA LEU A 185 -12.71 8.97 5.49
C LEU A 185 -12.80 8.66 6.98
N TYR A 186 -11.65 8.41 7.62
CA TYR A 186 -11.62 7.99 9.01
C TYR A 186 -11.89 9.14 9.98
N ALA A 187 -11.64 10.39 9.60
CA ALA A 187 -12.07 11.55 10.37
C ALA A 187 -13.60 11.61 10.49
N GLU A 188 -14.33 11.33 9.41
CA GLU A 188 -15.80 11.31 9.40
C GLU A 188 -16.38 10.21 10.29
N THR A 189 -15.72 9.04 10.38
CA THR A 189 -16.18 7.95 11.27
C THR A 189 -16.05 8.27 12.76
N GLY A 190 -15.12 9.16 13.15
CA GLY A 190 -14.77 9.45 14.54
C GLY A 190 -14.08 8.29 15.30
N CYS A 191 -13.86 7.14 14.67
CA CYS A 191 -13.42 5.92 15.35
C CYS A 191 -11.96 5.96 15.84
N PHE A 192 -11.11 6.76 15.19
CA PHE A 192 -9.72 6.96 15.59
C PHE A 192 -9.52 8.13 16.57
N GLY A 193 -10.59 8.87 16.90
CA GLY A 193 -10.55 9.97 17.86
C GLY A 193 -9.46 11.01 17.54
N LYS A 194 -8.66 11.37 18.55
CA LYS A 194 -7.52 12.30 18.39
C LYS A 194 -6.22 11.60 17.95
N SER A 195 -6.27 10.29 17.70
CA SER A 195 -5.10 9.54 17.29
C SER A 195 -4.64 10.00 15.90
N LYS A 196 -3.34 10.24 15.73
CA LYS A 196 -2.71 10.42 14.40
C LYS A 196 -2.33 9.08 13.77
N GLU A 197 -2.94 7.99 14.24
CA GLU A 197 -2.62 6.64 13.79
C GLU A 197 -2.79 6.46 12.29
N VAL A 198 -3.88 6.98 11.72
CA VAL A 198 -4.14 6.85 10.28
C VAL A 198 -2.95 7.40 9.49
N LEU A 199 -2.61 8.68 9.72
CA LEU A 199 -1.46 9.33 9.09
C LEU A 199 -0.13 8.60 9.37
N ARG A 200 0.11 8.21 10.63
CA ARG A 200 1.39 7.59 11.01
C ARG A 200 1.60 6.27 10.24
N ARG A 201 0.60 5.40 10.20
CA ARG A 201 0.70 4.11 9.52
C ARG A 201 0.79 4.25 8.01
N ASP A 202 0.08 5.23 7.46
CA ASP A 202 0.21 5.57 6.05
C ASP A 202 1.62 6.07 5.68
N VAL A 203 2.26 6.85 6.55
CA VAL A 203 3.66 7.26 6.37
C VAL A 203 4.60 6.04 6.43
N GLU A 204 4.37 5.08 7.32
CA GLU A 204 5.15 3.83 7.38
C GLU A 204 5.09 3.04 6.06
N VAL A 205 3.93 3.01 5.38
CA VAL A 205 3.82 2.40 4.04
C VAL A 205 4.64 3.15 3.00
N VAL A 206 4.63 4.48 3.04
CA VAL A 206 5.42 5.32 2.12
C VAL A 206 6.93 5.15 2.35
N GLU A 207 7.36 5.09 3.61
CA GLU A 207 8.74 4.79 3.97
C GLU A 207 9.15 3.44 3.41
N TYR A 208 8.33 2.41 3.58
CA TYR A 208 8.62 1.08 3.05
C TYR A 208 8.69 1.05 1.51
N LEU A 209 7.82 1.78 0.81
CA LEU A 209 7.89 1.93 -0.64
C LEU A 209 9.20 2.61 -1.08
N ASN A 210 9.65 3.63 -0.35
CA ASN A 210 10.93 4.28 -0.62
C ASN A 210 12.11 3.32 -0.41
N ASP A 211 12.11 2.54 0.67
CA ASP A 211 13.14 1.53 0.93
C ASP A 211 13.22 0.50 -0.20
N ILE A 212 12.07 0.07 -0.73
CA ILE A 212 12.02 -0.83 -1.88
C ILE A 212 12.61 -0.14 -3.11
N MET A 213 12.22 1.10 -3.43
CA MET A 213 12.78 1.85 -4.57
C MET A 213 14.30 2.02 -4.47
N ASP A 214 14.82 2.29 -3.27
CA ASP A 214 16.26 2.48 -3.03
C ASP A 214 17.07 1.18 -3.23
N SER A 215 16.41 0.02 -3.21
CA SER A 215 17.04 -1.27 -3.49
C SER A 215 17.27 -1.57 -4.98
N PHE A 216 16.80 -0.71 -5.90
CA PHE A 216 17.05 -0.85 -7.34
C PHE A 216 18.34 -0.08 -7.72
N ALA A 217 19.32 -0.81 -8.25
CA ALA A 217 20.63 -0.29 -8.65
C ALA A 217 20.61 0.23 -10.09
#